data_AF-A0A970BJQ5-F1
#
_entry.id   AF-A0A970BJQ5-F1
#
_cell.length_a   1.000
_cell.length_b   1.000
_cell.length_c   1.000
_cell.angle_alpha   90.00
_cell.angle_beta   90.00
_cell.angle_gamma   90.00
#
_symmetry.space_group_name_H-M   'P 1'
#
loop_
_entity.id
_entity.type
_entity.pdbx_description
1 polymer ?
#
loop_
_entity_poly.entity_id
_entity_poly.type
_entity_poly.pdbx_seq_one_letter_code
_entity_poly.pdbx_strand_id
1 'polypeptide(L)'
;MRLHENKLLFRQAIEFTAQEKQILTIYVEKDYWITYALYTIFKHEIGKEAIFKGGTALLKCHNLIQRFSEDIDLIVSRREGESNNQLTKQIKHRLSSVEWSIKID
;
A
#
# COMPACT_ATOMS: atom_id res chain seq x y z
N MET A 1 -1.59 2.59 13.87
CA MET A 1 -0.66 1.64 14.51
C MET A 1 0.33 1.14 13.48
N ARG A 2 1.64 1.11 13.78
CA ARG A 2 2.67 0.57 12.88
C ARG A 2 3.05 -0.84 13.32
N LEU A 3 2.19 -1.82 12.99
CA LEU A 3 2.34 -3.20 13.43
C LEU A 3 3.69 -3.82 13.04
N HIS A 4 4.21 -3.48 11.86
CA HIS A 4 5.51 -3.94 11.35
C HIS A 4 6.73 -3.52 12.19
N GLU A 5 6.60 -2.55 13.11
CA GLU A 5 7.69 -2.18 14.02
C GLU A 5 7.95 -3.26 15.09
N ASN A 6 6.95 -4.08 15.42
CA ASN A 6 7.11 -5.26 16.27
C ASN A 6 7.10 -6.53 15.40
N LYS A 7 8.29 -6.99 15.00
CA LYS A 7 8.45 -8.13 14.08
C LYS A 7 7.76 -9.42 14.54
N LEU A 8 7.82 -9.72 15.85
CA LEU A 8 7.21 -10.92 16.41
C LEU A 8 5.68 -10.84 16.30
N LEU A 9 5.09 -9.74 16.79
CA LEU A 9 3.65 -9.55 16.74
C LEU A 9 3.13 -9.44 15.30
N PHE A 10 3.89 -8.80 14.41
CA PHE A 10 3.55 -8.69 12.99
C PHE A 10 3.47 -10.06 12.32
N ARG A 11 4.49 -10.91 12.53
CA ARG A 11 4.51 -12.28 12.02
C ARG A 11 3.35 -13.11 12.57
N GLN A 12 3.12 -13.06 13.88
CA GLN A 12 2.02 -13.79 14.52
C GLN A 12 0.65 -13.35 13.99
N ALA A 13 0.45 -12.04 13.80
CA ALA A 13 -0.80 -11.51 13.24
C ALA A 13 -1.02 -11.97 11.79
N ILE A 14 0.04 -11.99 10.97
CA ILE A 14 -0.01 -12.52 9.60
C ILE A 14 -0.40 -14.00 9.61
N GLU A 15 0.29 -14.82 10.40
CA GLU A 15 0.06 -16.27 10.49
C GLU A 15 -1.37 -16.58 10.96
N PHE A 16 -1.82 -15.93 12.04
CA PHE A 16 -3.18 -16.10 12.58
C PHE A 16 -4.25 -15.69 11.56
N THR A 17 -4.09 -14.52 10.93
CA THR A 17 -5.06 -14.03 9.94
C THR A 17 -5.12 -14.92 8.71
N ALA A 18 -3.97 -15.41 8.23
CA ALA A 18 -3.88 -16.32 7.10
C ALA A 18 -4.61 -17.63 7.38
N GLN A 19 -4.43 -18.20 8.58
CA GLN A 19 -5.12 -19.40 9.03
C GLN A 19 -6.63 -19.18 9.13
N GLU A 20 -7.08 -18.12 9.80
CA GLU A 20 -8.51 -17.80 9.95
C GLU A 20 -9.21 -17.54 8.62
N LYS A 21 -8.52 -16.88 7.68
CA LYS A 21 -9.05 -16.56 6.35
C LYS A 21 -8.83 -17.65 5.31
N GLN A 22 -8.10 -18.71 5.65
CA GLN A 22 -7.71 -19.80 4.74
C GLN A 22 -7.03 -19.28 3.46
N ILE A 23 -6.11 -18.32 3.61
CA ILE A 23 -5.31 -17.77 2.51
C ILE A 23 -3.82 -17.85 2.84
N LEU A 24 -2.96 -17.73 1.82
CA LEU A 24 -1.52 -17.72 2.04
C LEU A 24 -1.08 -16.47 2.83
N THR A 25 -0.12 -16.64 3.74
CA THR A 25 0.48 -15.57 4.56
C THR A 25 0.98 -14.40 3.72
N ILE A 26 1.54 -14.70 2.54
CA ILE A 26 2.00 -13.68 1.59
C ILE A 26 0.90 -12.73 1.15
N TYR A 27 -0.35 -13.18 1.02
CA TYR A 27 -1.46 -12.30 0.65
C TYR A 27 -1.84 -11.36 1.78
N VAL A 28 -1.81 -11.84 3.03
CA VAL A 28 -2.05 -11.00 4.21
C VAL A 28 -0.96 -9.94 4.35
N GLU A 29 0.30 -10.35 4.21
CA GLU A 29 1.43 -9.45 4.31
C GLU A 29 1.40 -8.37 3.21
N LYS A 30 1.19 -8.77 1.96
CA LYS A 30 1.08 -7.81 0.85
C LYS A 30 -0.11 -6.87 1.06
N ASP A 31 -1.26 -7.37 1.49
CA ASP A 31 -2.43 -6.54 1.76
C ASP A 31 -2.17 -5.49 2.85
N TYR A 32 -1.44 -5.88 3.90
CA TYR A 32 -0.99 -4.97 4.95
C TYR A 32 -0.12 -3.84 4.38
N TRP A 33 0.90 -4.18 3.58
CA TRP A 33 1.83 -3.20 3.01
C TRP A 33 1.15 -2.25 2.02
N ILE A 34 0.24 -2.76 1.19
CA ILE A 34 -0.56 -1.93 0.27
C ILE A 34 -1.40 -0.94 1.07
N THR A 35 -2.09 -1.42 2.10
CA THR A 35 -2.94 -0.58 2.96
C THR A 35 -2.10 0.46 3.71
N TYR A 36 -0.91 0.09 4.19
CA TYR A 36 0.00 1.02 4.86
C TYR A 36 0.60 2.06 3.91
N ALA A 37 0.93 1.68 2.67
CA ALA A 37 1.40 2.60 1.63
C ALA A 37 0.31 3.62 1.28
N LEU A 38 -0.92 3.17 1.04
CA LEU A 38 -2.08 4.05 0.83
C LEU A 38 -2.28 5.01 2.01
N TYR A 39 -2.27 4.50 3.24
CA TYR A 39 -2.34 5.35 4.44
C TYR A 39 -1.24 6.42 4.46
N THR A 40 0.00 6.05 4.14
CA THR A 40 1.15 6.96 4.15
C THR A 40 1.04 8.03 3.08
N ILE A 41 0.61 7.67 1.87
CA ILE A 41 0.40 8.59 0.74
C ILE A 41 -0.71 9.59 1.07
N PHE A 42 -1.89 9.09 1.45
CA PHE A 42 -3.08 9.93 1.65
C PHE A 42 -3.07 10.74 2.94
N LYS A 43 -2.18 10.42 3.88
CA LYS A 43 -1.93 11.26 5.07
C LYS A 43 -1.03 12.47 4.77
N HIS A 44 -0.29 12.45 3.67
CA HIS A 44 0.60 13.55 3.26
C HIS A 44 -0.14 14.57 2.39
N GLU A 45 0.38 15.80 2.28
CA GLU A 45 -0.22 16.87 1.46
C GLU A 45 -0.40 16.47 -0.01
N ILE A 46 0.57 15.75 -0.59
CA ILE A 46 0.47 15.20 -1.95
C ILE A 46 -0.75 14.27 -2.14
N GLY A 47 -1.21 13.62 -1.07
CA GLY A 47 -2.40 12.79 -1.06
C GLY A 47 -3.69 13.56 -1.32
N LYS A 48 -3.72 14.87 -1.00
CA LYS A 48 -4.88 15.74 -1.32
C LYS A 48 -5.02 16.01 -2.81
N GLU A 49 -3.94 15.83 -3.56
CA GLU A 49 -3.90 15.99 -5.01
C GLU A 49 -3.89 14.64 -5.72
N ALA A 50 -3.92 13.52 -4.99
CA ALA A 50 -3.91 12.18 -5.54
C ALA A 50 -5.31 11.56 -5.59
N ILE A 51 -5.57 10.76 -6.61
CA ILE A 51 -6.76 9.94 -6.78
C ILE A 51 -6.32 8.49 -6.89
N PHE A 52 -6.82 7.63 -6.00
CA PHE A 52 -6.61 6.20 -6.05
C PHE A 52 -7.59 5.54 -7.01
N LYS A 53 -7.08 4.75 -7.95
CA LYS A 53 -7.87 4.07 -8.99
C LYS A 53 -7.41 2.62 -9.21
N GLY A 54 -7.93 2.00 -10.27
CA GLY A 54 -7.47 0.69 -10.72
C GLY A 54 -8.08 -0.50 -10.00
N GLY A 55 -7.52 -1.69 -10.22
CA GLY A 55 -8.06 -2.95 -9.69
C GLY A 55 -8.07 -2.99 -8.16
N THR A 56 -7.02 -2.47 -7.53
CA THR A 56 -6.92 -2.43 -6.07
C THR A 56 -7.91 -1.46 -5.45
N ALA A 57 -8.27 -0.35 -6.11
CA ALA A 57 -9.34 0.53 -5.66
C ALA A 57 -10.72 -0.14 -5.78
N LEU A 58 -10.97 -0.87 -6.88
CA LEU A 58 -12.20 -1.65 -7.04
C LEU A 58 -12.35 -2.73 -5.95
N LEU A 59 -11.25 -3.37 -5.56
CA LEU A 59 -11.22 -4.33 -4.45
C LEU A 59 -11.44 -3.66 -3.10
N LYS A 60 -10.58 -2.69 -2.72
CA LYS A 60 -10.53 -2.14 -1.35
C LYS A 60 -11.64 -1.14 -1.03
N CYS A 61 -12.06 -0.33 -2.00
CA CYS A 61 -13.03 0.75 -1.75
C CYS A 61 -14.45 0.36 -2.12
N HIS A 62 -14.62 -0.55 -3.08
CA HIS A 62 -15.93 -0.89 -3.64
C HIS A 62 -16.31 -2.37 -3.53
N ASN A 63 -15.37 -3.26 -3.17
CA ASN A 63 -15.57 -4.71 -3.10
C ASN A 63 -16.19 -5.31 -4.40
N LEU A 64 -15.84 -4.75 -5.56
CA LEU A 64 -16.42 -5.11 -6.85
C LEU A 64 -15.70 -6.29 -7.53
N ILE A 65 -14.53 -6.66 -7.02
CA ILE A 65 -13.76 -7.80 -7.51
C ILE A 65 -13.30 -8.66 -6.32
N GLN A 66 -13.19 -9.97 -6.54
CA GLN A 66 -12.77 -10.95 -5.52
C GLN A 66 -11.47 -11.66 -5.92
N ARG A 67 -10.51 -10.91 -6.44
CA ARG A 67 -9.15 -11.40 -6.71
C ARG A 67 -8.14 -10.51 -6.00
N PHE A 68 -7.01 -11.10 -5.62
CA PHE A 68 -5.89 -10.33 -5.11
C PHE A 68 -5.38 -9.34 -6.17
N SER A 69 -5.07 -8.12 -5.75
CA SER A 69 -4.58 -7.04 -6.60
C SER A 69 -3.51 -6.30 -5.82
N GLU A 70 -2.27 -6.36 -6.30
CA GLU A 70 -1.11 -5.82 -5.56
C GLU A 70 -0.70 -4.41 -5.97
N ASP A 71 -1.05 -4.00 -7.19
CA ASP A 71 -0.62 -2.72 -7.73
C ASP A 71 -1.35 -1.52 -7.10
N ILE A 72 -0.64 -0.42 -6.87
CA ILE A 72 -1.23 0.85 -6.43
C ILE A 72 -1.22 1.81 -7.61
N ASP A 73 -2.39 2.01 -8.22
CA ASP A 73 -2.58 2.98 -9.29
C ASP A 73 -3.02 4.33 -8.73
N LEU A 74 -2.19 5.37 -8.94
CA LEU A 74 -2.51 6.75 -8.55
C LEU A 74 -2.53 7.68 -9.77
N ILE A 75 -3.46 8.62 -9.77
CA ILE A 75 -3.41 9.84 -10.58
C ILE A 75 -3.09 10.99 -9.64
N VAL A 76 -2.19 11.89 -10.00
CA VAL A 76 -1.87 13.08 -9.20
C VAL A 76 -2.13 14.33 -10.03
N SER A 77 -2.96 15.23 -9.51
CA SER A 77 -3.18 16.55 -10.09
C SER A 77 -1.87 17.33 -10.07
N ARG A 78 -1.49 17.85 -11.23
CA ARG A 78 -0.24 18.57 -11.44
C ARG A 78 -0.46 20.06 -11.19
N ARG A 79 0.38 20.69 -10.36
CA ARG A 79 0.44 22.16 -10.30
C ARG A 79 1.21 22.71 -11.49
N GLU A 80 0.86 23.91 -11.96
CA GLU A 80 1.59 24.57 -13.05
C GLU A 80 3.10 24.65 -12.70
N GLY A 81 3.95 24.13 -13.60
CA GLY A 81 5.41 24.12 -13.44
C GLY A 81 6.04 22.84 -12.87
N GLU A 82 5.27 21.92 -12.27
CA GLU A 82 5.83 20.63 -11.79
C GLU A 82 6.02 19.66 -12.96
N SER A 83 6.94 18.68 -12.89
CA SER A 83 7.00 17.60 -13.90
C SER A 83 6.57 16.24 -13.33
N ASN A 84 6.04 15.36 -14.17
CA ASN A 84 5.61 14.01 -13.76
C ASN A 84 6.73 13.22 -13.06
N ASN A 85 7.99 13.44 -13.47
CA ASN A 85 9.16 12.79 -12.88
C ASN A 85 9.43 13.28 -11.45
N GLN A 86 9.20 14.56 -11.16
CA GLN A 86 9.36 15.12 -9.81
C GLN A 86 8.31 14.55 -8.85
N LEU A 87 7.04 14.49 -9.26
CA LEU A 87 5.96 13.91 -8.46
C LEU A 87 6.20 12.43 -8.17
N THR A 88 6.57 11.66 -9.21
CA THR A 88 6.93 10.24 -9.07
C THR A 88 8.10 10.06 -8.10
N LYS A 89 9.12 10.91 -8.17
CA LYS A 89 10.27 10.86 -7.27
C LYS A 89 9.90 11.17 -5.82
N GLN A 90 9.01 12.14 -5.57
CA GLN A 90 8.53 12.45 -4.22
C GLN A 90 7.76 11.29 -3.61
N ILE A 91 6.85 10.67 -4.37
CA ILE A 91 6.08 9.50 -3.92
C ILE A 91 7.03 8.34 -3.63
N LYS A 92 7.94 8.01 -4.56
CA LYS A 92 8.92 6.94 -4.38
C LYS A 92 9.84 7.19 -3.18
N HIS A 93 10.37 8.39 -3.00
CA HIS A 93 11.23 8.72 -1.86
C HIS A 93 10.52 8.59 -0.51
N ARG A 94 9.20 8.84 -0.46
CA ARG A 94 8.42 8.63 0.76
C ARG A 94 8.12 7.16 0.98
N LEU A 95 7.77 6.44 -0.09
CA LEU A 95 7.57 4.99 -0.05
C LEU A 95 8.88 4.22 0.19
N SER A 96 10.05 4.78 -0.11
CA SER A 96 11.33 4.09 0.15
C SER A 96 11.62 3.90 1.64
N SER A 97 10.95 4.67 2.52
CA SER A 97 10.93 4.40 3.96
C SER A 97 10.08 3.18 4.36
N VAL A 98 9.24 2.70 3.44
CA VAL A 98 8.40 1.50 3.53
C VAL A 98 9.05 0.30 2.81
N GLU A 99 9.91 0.55 1.80
CA GLU A 99 10.38 -0.45 0.82
C GLU A 99 11.27 -1.60 1.32
N TRP A 100 11.68 -1.69 2.59
CA TRP A 100 12.74 -2.66 2.96
C TRP A 100 12.40 -3.72 4.01
N SER A 101 11.14 -3.87 4.39
CA SER A 101 10.71 -5.11 5.08
C SER A 101 10.25 -6.20 4.11
N ILE A 102 10.16 -5.89 2.81
CA ILE A 102 9.83 -6.83 1.74
C ILE A 102 11.14 -7.27 1.05
N LYS A 103 11.93 -8.05 1.77
CA LYS A 103 12.86 -9.02 1.18
C LYS A 103 12.61 -10.33 1.91
N ILE A 104 11.67 -11.10 1.39
CA ILE A 104 11.58 -12.53 1.65
C ILE A 104 12.26 -13.15 0.43
N ASP A 105 13.27 -13.99 0.68
CA ASP A 105 14.09 -14.67 -0.34
C ASP A 105 13.27 -15.38 -1.42
#